data_AF-A0A924DRP8-F1
#
_entry.id   AF-A0A924DRP8-F1
#
_cell.length_a   1.000
_cell.length_b   1.000
_cell.length_c   1.000
_cell.angle_alpha   90.00
_cell.angle_beta   90.00
_cell.angle_gamma   90.00
#
_symmetry.space_group_name_H-M   'P 1'
#
loop_
_entity.id
_entity.type
_entity.pdbx_description
1 polymer ?
#
loop_
_entity_poly.entity_id
_entity_poly.type
_entity_poly.pdbx_seq_one_letter_code
_entity_poly.pdbx_strand_id
1 'polypeptide(L)'
;MIKKLISLIFSLALFCSFSNCFALTNSIVAESPEWTNVMQIKSEAPDSTGDTTPGYCNATLINHNVLITAAHCVKLAYISGMKKIDIQIGYYKYITRKTDGKLVRIGYVAKYNLTKNVNVELPRSLIDKISHSGEKSTIDPTEDVALIWWNEETPEMADIQVADIVSPAEHNSLIKNISQTTLQAVTVNPFSEMSLDTKRIATLNNFKWSGYVYSKSQSRVEVGDSGAPLFAKINGKFKILAVVKGKASTVFDNWDAYAGVNPHLCQMAELLPTFIKIEACK
;
A
#
# COMPACT_ATOMS: atom_id res chain seq x y z
N MET A 1 14.63 -11.23 53.81
CA MET A 1 14.76 -12.14 52.64
C MET A 1 13.72 -11.93 51.53
N ILE A 2 12.63 -11.18 51.74
CA ILE A 2 11.54 -11.06 50.74
C ILE A 2 11.78 -9.97 49.67
N LYS A 3 12.66 -8.99 49.91
CA LYS A 3 12.94 -7.90 48.94
C LYS A 3 13.86 -8.28 47.76
N LYS A 4 14.59 -9.40 47.82
CA LYS A 4 15.47 -9.84 46.72
C LYS A 4 14.78 -10.73 45.67
N LEU A 5 13.58 -11.23 45.96
CA LEU A 5 12.84 -12.12 45.04
C LEU A 5 12.00 -11.33 44.01
N ILE A 6 11.58 -10.10 44.33
CA ILE A 6 10.75 -9.27 43.45
C ILE A 6 11.58 -8.59 42.35
N SER A 7 12.86 -8.32 42.60
CA SER A 7 13.77 -7.73 41.59
C SER A 7 14.15 -8.71 40.47
N LEU A 8 14.14 -10.02 40.78
CA LEU A 8 14.50 -11.06 39.80
C LEU A 8 13.34 -11.37 38.83
N ILE A 9 12.09 -11.15 39.23
CA ILE A 9 10.91 -11.34 38.37
C ILE A 9 10.73 -10.15 37.42
N PHE A 10 11.10 -8.94 37.82
CA PHE A 10 11.04 -7.75 36.95
C PHE A 10 12.14 -7.71 35.89
N SER A 11 13.28 -8.39 36.12
CA SER A 11 14.38 -8.44 35.15
C SER A 11 14.21 -9.55 34.10
N LEU A 12 13.34 -10.55 34.35
CA LEU A 12 13.06 -11.62 33.38
C LEU A 12 11.89 -11.28 32.43
N ALA A 13 11.06 -10.30 32.78
CA ALA A 13 9.98 -9.80 31.93
C ALA A 13 10.45 -8.78 30.87
N LEU A 14 11.69 -8.30 30.94
CA LEU A 14 12.24 -7.30 30.00
C LEU A 14 12.96 -7.90 28.78
N PHE A 15 13.10 -9.23 28.69
CA PHE A 15 13.87 -9.90 27.64
C PHE A 15 13.03 -10.69 26.61
N CYS A 16 11.70 -10.65 26.69
CA CYS A 16 10.81 -11.36 25.75
C CYS A 16 9.95 -10.40 24.91
N SER A 17 10.57 -9.38 24.31
CA SER A 17 9.93 -8.60 23.25
C SER A 17 10.85 -8.45 22.03
N PHE A 18 11.66 -9.47 21.75
CA PHE A 18 12.08 -9.73 20.37
C PHE A 18 10.90 -10.35 19.63
N SER A 19 9.89 -9.53 19.33
CA SER A 19 9.02 -9.84 18.20
C SER A 19 9.89 -9.68 16.97
N ASN A 20 10.49 -10.78 16.52
CA ASN A 20 11.13 -10.85 15.22
C ASN A 20 10.07 -10.47 14.19
N CYS A 21 10.06 -9.19 13.83
CA CYS A 21 9.11 -8.61 12.90
C CYS A 21 9.58 -9.02 11.51
N PHE A 22 9.35 -10.28 11.16
CA PHE A 22 9.54 -10.75 9.81
C PHE A 22 8.41 -10.15 8.97
N ALA A 23 8.71 -9.00 8.38
CA ALA A 23 8.24 -8.53 7.09
C ALA A 23 7.35 -9.53 6.32
N LEU A 24 6.02 -9.30 6.25
CA LEU A 24 5.08 -10.21 5.58
C LEU A 24 5.46 -11.69 5.81
N THR A 25 5.52 -12.10 7.08
CA THR A 25 5.70 -13.51 7.47
C THR A 25 4.82 -14.38 6.57
N ASN A 26 5.40 -15.24 5.74
CA ASN A 26 4.70 -16.08 4.74
C ASN A 26 4.34 -15.41 3.40
N SER A 27 5.03 -14.36 2.99
CA SER A 27 4.99 -13.88 1.61
C SER A 27 5.84 -14.73 0.68
N ILE A 28 5.48 -14.69 -0.59
CA ILE A 28 6.29 -15.19 -1.69
C ILE A 28 6.63 -14.05 -2.66
N VAL A 29 7.53 -14.32 -3.57
CA VAL A 29 7.96 -13.36 -4.59
C VAL A 29 6.85 -13.13 -5.61
N ALA A 30 6.56 -11.87 -5.91
CA ALA A 30 5.57 -11.48 -6.91
C ALA A 30 6.24 -11.27 -8.29
N GLU A 31 6.52 -12.37 -8.99
CA GLU A 31 7.26 -12.37 -10.27
C GLU A 31 6.34 -12.26 -11.51
N SER A 32 5.04 -12.52 -11.36
CA SER A 32 4.07 -12.52 -12.46
C SER A 32 3.88 -11.11 -13.06
N PRO A 33 3.78 -10.98 -14.39
CA PRO A 33 3.49 -9.71 -15.07
C PRO A 33 2.22 -9.02 -14.59
N GLU A 34 1.24 -9.76 -14.05
CA GLU A 34 -0.02 -9.22 -13.53
C GLU A 34 0.19 -8.23 -12.37
N TRP A 35 1.34 -8.29 -11.70
CA TRP A 35 1.70 -7.42 -10.58
C TRP A 35 2.47 -6.18 -11.01
N THR A 36 2.80 -6.01 -12.30
CA THR A 36 3.61 -4.88 -12.79
C THR A 36 2.99 -3.50 -12.53
N ASN A 37 1.66 -3.43 -12.37
CA ASN A 37 0.93 -2.25 -11.89
C ASN A 37 1.32 -1.78 -10.48
N VAL A 38 1.89 -2.63 -9.63
CA VAL A 38 2.30 -2.25 -8.27
C VAL A 38 3.69 -1.65 -8.28
N MET A 39 3.81 -0.43 -7.78
CA MET A 39 5.03 0.38 -7.86
C MET A 39 5.32 1.10 -6.55
N GLN A 40 6.55 1.56 -6.40
CA GLN A 40 6.92 2.45 -5.31
C GLN A 40 6.72 3.89 -5.74
N ILE A 41 6.22 4.71 -4.83
CA ILE A 41 6.17 6.16 -4.97
C ILE A 41 6.97 6.81 -3.85
N LYS A 42 7.53 7.97 -4.15
CA LYS A 42 8.18 8.84 -3.19
C LYS A 42 7.60 10.23 -3.32
N SER A 43 6.97 10.69 -2.25
CA SER A 43 6.53 12.09 -2.11
C SER A 43 7.57 12.83 -1.28
N GLU A 44 8.09 13.93 -1.82
CA GLU A 44 8.81 14.89 -1.00
C GLU A 44 7.74 15.80 -0.38
N ALA A 45 7.84 16.07 0.92
CA ALA A 45 7.02 17.07 1.59
C ALA A 45 7.82 17.67 2.75
N PRO A 46 7.92 19.01 2.85
CA PRO A 46 8.46 19.61 4.05
C PRO A 46 7.50 19.34 5.20
N ASP A 47 8.06 18.97 6.36
CA ASP A 47 7.29 18.93 7.60
C ASP A 47 7.14 20.35 8.18
N SER A 48 6.42 20.46 9.30
CA SER A 48 6.24 21.71 10.05
C SER A 48 7.52 22.44 10.46
N THR A 49 8.70 21.81 10.38
CA THR A 49 10.01 22.43 10.66
C THR A 49 10.76 22.86 9.41
N GLY A 50 10.20 22.62 8.22
CA GLY A 50 10.82 22.91 6.94
C GLY A 50 11.79 21.82 6.46
N ASP A 51 11.96 20.75 7.24
CA ASP A 51 12.79 19.61 6.87
C ASP A 51 12.01 18.71 5.90
N THR A 52 12.68 18.24 4.86
CA THR A 52 12.09 17.33 3.88
C THR A 52 12.48 15.90 4.22
N THR A 53 11.53 15.14 4.77
CA THR A 53 11.70 13.68 4.89
C THR A 53 10.89 13.01 3.79
N PRO A 54 11.54 12.32 2.82
CA PRO A 54 10.81 11.67 1.74
C PRO A 54 9.91 10.56 2.28
N GLY A 55 8.62 10.64 1.95
CA GLY A 55 7.63 9.60 2.24
C GLY A 55 7.69 8.52 1.17
N TYR A 56 8.18 7.33 1.52
CA TYR A 56 8.16 6.17 0.63
C TYR A 56 6.90 5.35 0.88
N CYS A 57 6.16 5.11 -0.19
CA CYS A 57 4.95 4.30 -0.18
C CYS A 57 4.85 3.44 -1.44
N ASN A 58 3.84 2.61 -1.47
CA ASN A 58 3.38 1.89 -2.64
C ASN A 58 2.22 2.62 -3.31
N ALA A 59 2.04 2.36 -4.59
CA ALA A 59 0.87 2.75 -5.35
C ALA A 59 0.56 1.70 -6.42
N THR A 60 -0.65 1.76 -6.98
CA THR A 60 -1.06 0.87 -8.06
C THR A 60 -1.57 1.66 -9.25
N LEU A 61 -1.11 1.31 -10.45
CA LEU A 61 -1.62 1.87 -11.69
C LEU A 61 -3.02 1.34 -11.98
N ILE A 62 -4.00 2.23 -12.09
CA ILE A 62 -5.40 1.88 -12.38
C ILE A 62 -5.90 2.49 -13.70
N ASN A 63 -5.13 3.43 -14.26
CA ASN A 63 -5.24 3.98 -15.59
C ASN A 63 -3.83 4.49 -15.98
N HIS A 64 -3.49 4.66 -17.26
CA HIS A 64 -2.15 5.07 -17.71
C HIS A 64 -1.59 6.34 -17.04
N ASN A 65 -2.48 7.16 -16.47
CA ASN A 65 -2.17 8.43 -15.83
C ASN A 65 -2.73 8.55 -14.40
N VAL A 66 -3.17 7.44 -13.81
CA VAL A 66 -3.81 7.43 -12.48
C VAL A 66 -3.24 6.32 -11.62
N LEU A 67 -2.72 6.72 -10.47
CA LEU A 67 -2.33 5.82 -9.39
C LEU A 67 -3.36 5.88 -8.26
N ILE A 68 -3.55 4.75 -7.60
CA ILE A 68 -4.20 4.68 -6.30
C ILE A 68 -3.18 4.36 -5.21
N THR A 69 -3.28 5.02 -4.07
CA THR A 69 -2.43 4.81 -2.90
C THR A 69 -3.21 5.13 -1.61
N ALA A 70 -2.54 5.08 -0.46
CA ALA A 70 -3.09 5.55 0.80
C ALA A 70 -2.97 7.07 0.93
N ALA A 71 -3.98 7.72 1.52
CA ALA A 71 -3.98 9.17 1.69
C ALA A 71 -2.81 9.67 2.55
N HIS A 72 -2.43 8.91 3.59
CA HIS A 72 -1.33 9.31 4.46
C HIS A 72 0.03 9.37 3.73
N CYS A 73 0.18 8.68 2.60
CA CYS A 73 1.38 8.74 1.76
C CYS A 73 1.55 10.07 1.03
N VAL A 74 0.45 10.78 0.81
CA VAL A 74 0.41 12.03 0.03
C VAL A 74 -0.17 13.20 0.80
N LYS A 75 -0.60 13.02 2.06
CA LYS A 75 -1.20 14.08 2.89
C LYS A 75 -0.29 15.31 2.98
N LEU A 76 0.99 15.13 3.30
CA LEU A 76 1.90 16.25 3.46
C LEU A 76 2.19 16.96 2.13
N ALA A 77 2.30 16.21 1.03
CA ALA A 77 2.43 16.78 -0.32
C ALA A 77 1.18 17.58 -0.71
N TYR A 78 -0.02 17.06 -0.40
CA TYR A 78 -1.29 17.75 -0.61
C TYR A 78 -1.37 19.06 0.19
N ILE A 79 -1.06 19.03 1.50
CA ILE A 79 -1.10 20.21 2.38
C ILE A 79 -0.10 21.29 1.95
N SER A 80 1.12 20.88 1.62
CA SER A 80 2.18 21.79 1.18
C SER A 80 1.99 22.32 -0.24
N GLY A 81 1.01 21.78 -1.00
CA GLY A 81 0.83 22.10 -2.41
C GLY A 81 1.95 21.58 -3.31
N MET A 82 2.80 20.68 -2.81
CA MET A 82 3.86 20.08 -3.62
C MET A 82 3.27 19.07 -4.58
N LYS A 83 3.37 19.41 -5.86
CA LYS A 83 2.79 18.64 -6.97
C LYS A 83 3.77 17.67 -7.59
N LYS A 84 4.78 17.18 -6.87
CA LYS A 84 5.84 16.34 -7.44
C LYS A 84 5.84 14.97 -6.79
N ILE A 85 5.87 13.92 -7.60
CA ILE A 85 6.06 12.56 -7.10
C ILE A 85 7.08 11.81 -7.97
N ASP A 86 7.96 11.06 -7.32
CA ASP A 86 8.83 10.12 -7.99
C ASP A 86 8.15 8.74 -7.99
N ILE A 87 8.13 8.08 -9.15
CA ILE A 87 7.50 6.79 -9.40
C ILE A 87 8.60 5.81 -9.82
N GLN A 88 8.70 4.69 -9.11
CA GLN A 88 9.64 3.63 -9.44
C GLN A 88 8.90 2.31 -9.73
N ILE A 89 9.12 1.82 -10.94
CA ILE A 89 8.62 0.51 -11.39
C ILE A 89 9.83 -0.39 -11.57
N GLY A 90 9.79 -1.61 -11.06
CA GLY A 90 10.92 -2.53 -11.10
C GLY A 90 10.53 -3.95 -11.48
N TYR A 91 11.55 -4.80 -11.55
CA TYR A 91 11.43 -6.21 -11.91
C TYR A 91 12.54 -7.03 -11.26
N TYR A 92 12.31 -8.34 -11.16
CA TYR A 92 13.33 -9.27 -10.71
C TYR A 92 14.32 -9.58 -11.82
N LYS A 93 15.61 -9.38 -11.53
CA LYS A 93 16.71 -9.71 -12.44
C LYS A 93 17.24 -11.10 -12.14
N TYR A 94 17.49 -11.85 -13.21
CA TYR A 94 18.06 -13.20 -13.14
C TYR A 94 19.33 -13.28 -13.97
N ILE A 95 20.27 -14.12 -13.54
CA ILE A 95 21.45 -14.49 -14.31
C ILE A 95 21.59 -16.00 -14.38
N THR A 96 22.17 -16.50 -15.46
CA THR A 96 22.58 -17.90 -15.56
C THR A 96 23.91 -18.07 -14.83
N ARG A 97 23.91 -18.83 -13.73
CA ARG A 97 25.11 -19.10 -12.94
C ARG A 97 26.11 -19.93 -13.75
N LYS A 98 27.31 -19.40 -13.95
CA LYS A 98 28.34 -20.01 -14.81
C LYS A 98 28.78 -21.41 -14.37
N THR A 99 28.67 -21.74 -13.07
CA THR A 99 29.18 -23.01 -12.51
C THR A 99 28.30 -24.22 -12.83
N ASP A 100 26.98 -24.04 -12.96
CA ASP A 100 26.03 -25.14 -13.12
C ASP A 100 24.87 -24.83 -14.07
N GLY A 101 24.90 -23.68 -14.77
CA GLY A 101 23.90 -23.28 -15.75
C GLY A 101 22.53 -22.92 -15.16
N LYS A 102 22.37 -22.87 -13.82
CA LYS A 102 21.07 -22.56 -13.21
C LYS A 102 20.74 -21.08 -13.31
N LEU A 103 19.48 -20.78 -13.62
CA LEU A 103 18.95 -19.42 -13.53
C LEU A 103 18.78 -19.05 -12.05
N VAL A 104 19.42 -17.97 -11.60
CA VAL A 104 19.37 -17.49 -10.21
C VAL A 104 18.91 -16.05 -10.17
N ARG A 105 17.98 -15.75 -9.25
CA ARG A 105 17.52 -14.39 -8.96
C ARG A 105 18.65 -13.64 -8.24
N ILE A 106 18.99 -12.45 -8.73
CA ILE A 106 20.07 -11.63 -8.15
C ILE A 106 19.57 -10.34 -7.50
N GLY A 107 18.26 -10.08 -7.55
CA GLY A 107 17.62 -8.97 -6.85
C GLY A 107 16.53 -8.31 -7.69
N TYR A 108 15.92 -7.29 -7.09
CA TYR A 108 14.95 -6.41 -7.73
C TYR A 108 15.65 -5.15 -8.21
N VAL A 109 15.39 -4.73 -9.45
CA VAL A 109 16.00 -3.54 -10.05
C VAL A 109 14.93 -2.65 -10.65
N ALA A 110 15.17 -1.34 -10.62
CA ALA A 110 14.30 -0.37 -11.29
C ALA A 110 14.35 -0.60 -12.81
N LYS A 111 13.16 -0.70 -13.41
CA LYS A 111 12.96 -0.63 -14.87
C LYS A 111 12.79 0.82 -15.29
N TYR A 112 11.96 1.56 -14.56
CA TYR A 112 11.63 2.95 -14.82
C TYR A 112 11.71 3.75 -13.53
N ASN A 113 12.27 4.96 -13.62
CA ASN A 113 12.22 5.98 -12.59
C ASN A 113 11.68 7.25 -13.25
N LEU A 114 10.49 7.68 -12.85
CA LEU A 114 9.79 8.79 -13.45
C LEU A 114 9.53 9.84 -12.37
N THR A 115 9.67 11.11 -12.72
CA THR A 115 9.23 12.22 -11.87
C THR A 115 8.07 12.89 -12.58
N LYS A 116 6.92 13.00 -11.91
CA LYS A 116 5.70 13.57 -12.50
C LYS A 116 5.19 14.76 -11.69
N ASN A 117 4.67 15.74 -12.41
CA ASN A 117 3.83 16.79 -11.82
C ASN A 117 2.40 16.26 -11.70
N VAL A 118 1.89 16.16 -10.48
CA VAL A 118 0.65 15.45 -10.16
C VAL A 118 -0.37 16.34 -9.46
N ASN A 119 -1.63 15.96 -9.60
CA ASN A 119 -2.71 16.36 -8.72
C ASN A 119 -3.09 15.19 -7.81
N VAL A 120 -3.60 15.50 -6.63
CA VAL A 120 -3.96 14.52 -5.60
C VAL A 120 -5.42 14.74 -5.23
N GLU A 121 -6.22 13.70 -5.37
CA GLU A 121 -7.61 13.68 -4.92
C GLU A 121 -7.72 12.85 -3.64
N LEU A 122 -8.38 13.42 -2.65
CA LEU A 122 -8.63 12.81 -1.35
C LEU A 122 -10.15 12.71 -1.10
N PRO A 123 -10.61 11.78 -0.23
CA PRO A 123 -11.99 11.76 0.21
C PRO A 123 -12.42 13.09 0.81
N ARG A 124 -13.65 13.52 0.53
CA ARG A 124 -14.16 14.82 1.00
C ARG A 124 -14.11 14.97 2.53
N SER A 125 -14.41 13.89 3.26
CA SER A 125 -14.33 13.87 4.73
C SER A 125 -12.91 14.17 5.23
N LEU A 126 -11.89 13.71 4.49
CA LEU A 126 -10.50 13.95 4.84
C LEU A 126 -10.06 15.36 4.46
N ILE A 127 -10.51 15.89 3.32
CA ILE A 127 -10.27 17.28 2.94
C ILE A 127 -10.81 18.23 4.01
N ASP A 128 -12.03 18.00 4.48
CA ASP A 128 -12.64 18.79 5.54
C ASP A 128 -11.80 18.69 6.85
N LYS A 129 -11.31 17.50 7.23
CA LYS A 129 -10.44 17.37 8.41
C LYS A 129 -9.11 18.11 8.26
N ILE A 130 -8.51 18.05 7.07
CA ILE A 130 -7.26 18.75 6.76
C ILE A 130 -7.48 20.26 6.80
N SER A 131 -8.59 20.78 6.28
CA SER A 131 -8.86 22.23 6.29
C SER A 131 -8.99 22.78 7.71
N HIS A 132 -9.47 21.97 8.67
CA HIS A 132 -9.62 22.37 10.07
C HIS A 132 -8.35 22.14 10.91
N SER A 133 -7.63 21.04 10.68
CA SER A 133 -6.53 20.60 11.56
C SER A 133 -5.14 20.60 10.92
N GLY A 134 -5.04 20.91 9.63
CA GLY A 134 -3.78 20.91 8.87
C GLY A 134 -3.03 19.58 8.98
N GLU A 135 -1.73 19.66 9.23
CA GLU A 135 -0.85 18.49 9.39
C GLU A 135 -1.26 17.58 10.56
N LYS A 136 -1.87 18.14 11.61
CA LYS A 136 -2.32 17.40 12.80
C LYS A 136 -3.56 16.55 12.58
N SER A 137 -4.19 16.65 11.40
CA SER A 137 -5.31 15.80 11.02
C SER A 137 -4.93 14.31 11.10
N THR A 138 -5.75 13.56 11.82
CA THR A 138 -5.69 12.09 11.85
C THR A 138 -6.44 11.54 10.65
N ILE A 139 -5.93 10.45 10.06
CA ILE A 139 -6.57 9.77 8.94
C ILE A 139 -7.14 8.45 9.43
N ASP A 140 -8.46 8.32 9.45
CA ASP A 140 -9.14 7.08 9.81
C ASP A 140 -8.94 6.01 8.71
N PRO A 141 -8.85 4.70 9.05
CA PRO A 141 -8.76 3.65 8.04
C PRO A 141 -9.87 3.68 6.98
N THR A 142 -11.04 4.22 7.28
CA THR A 142 -12.15 4.30 6.32
C THR A 142 -11.94 5.36 5.24
N GLU A 143 -11.05 6.33 5.42
CA GLU A 143 -10.79 7.43 4.47
C GLU A 143 -9.33 7.50 3.99
N ASP A 144 -8.52 6.50 4.33
CA ASP A 144 -7.09 6.48 4.00
C ASP A 144 -6.80 5.97 2.59
N VAL A 145 -7.36 6.63 1.60
CA VAL A 145 -7.20 6.33 0.17
C VAL A 145 -7.00 7.64 -0.59
N ALA A 146 -6.20 7.62 -1.65
CA ALA A 146 -5.99 8.78 -2.51
C ALA A 146 -5.86 8.35 -3.97
N LEU A 147 -6.28 9.25 -4.88
CA LEU A 147 -5.90 9.18 -6.28
C LEU A 147 -4.80 10.18 -6.57
N ILE A 148 -3.83 9.77 -7.37
CA ILE A 148 -2.78 10.63 -7.90
C ILE A 148 -2.91 10.58 -9.41
N TRP A 149 -2.93 11.73 -10.07
CA TRP A 149 -3.08 11.78 -11.51
C TRP A 149 -2.29 12.92 -12.16
N TRP A 150 -1.98 12.78 -13.44
CA TRP A 150 -1.27 13.79 -14.22
C TRP A 150 -1.75 13.83 -15.67
N ASN A 151 -1.60 14.97 -16.34
CA ASN A 151 -2.10 15.18 -17.71
C ASN A 151 -1.15 14.65 -18.79
N GLU A 152 0.14 14.59 -18.50
CA GLU A 152 1.17 14.27 -19.49
C GLU A 152 1.12 12.79 -19.90
N GLU A 153 1.15 12.49 -21.19
CA GLU A 153 1.35 11.12 -21.65
C GLU A 153 2.59 10.49 -21.01
N THR A 154 2.50 9.20 -20.74
CA THR A 154 3.59 8.44 -20.09
C THR A 154 3.88 7.19 -20.91
N PRO A 155 4.48 7.35 -22.10
CA PRO A 155 4.76 6.23 -23.00
C PRO A 155 5.66 5.16 -22.35
N GLU A 156 6.46 5.53 -21.36
CA GLU A 156 7.29 4.61 -20.57
C GLU A 156 6.46 3.59 -19.79
N MET A 157 5.18 3.88 -19.55
CA MET A 157 4.25 2.99 -18.85
C MET A 157 3.24 2.32 -19.78
N ALA A 158 3.37 2.48 -21.10
CA ALA A 158 2.45 1.90 -22.08
C ALA A 158 2.46 0.36 -22.08
N ASP A 159 3.54 -0.27 -21.62
CA ASP A 159 3.65 -1.72 -21.49
C ASP A 159 3.22 -2.26 -20.12
N ILE A 160 2.84 -1.38 -19.19
CA ILE A 160 2.39 -1.75 -17.85
C ILE A 160 0.88 -1.99 -17.88
N GLN A 161 0.47 -3.19 -17.48
CA GLN A 161 -0.94 -3.53 -17.35
C GLN A 161 -1.56 -2.70 -16.22
N VAL A 162 -2.69 -2.05 -16.47
CA VAL A 162 -3.46 -1.38 -15.42
C VAL A 162 -4.22 -2.41 -14.58
N ALA A 163 -4.36 -2.16 -13.28
CA ALA A 163 -5.12 -3.00 -12.39
C ALA A 163 -6.62 -2.72 -12.50
N ASP A 164 -7.42 -3.79 -12.54
CA ASP A 164 -8.86 -3.69 -12.35
C ASP A 164 -9.17 -3.29 -10.90
N ILE A 165 -10.24 -2.51 -10.69
CA ILE A 165 -10.76 -2.19 -9.37
C ILE A 165 -12.09 -2.92 -9.18
N VAL A 166 -12.35 -3.37 -7.96
CA VAL A 166 -13.68 -3.90 -7.58
C VAL A 166 -14.71 -2.82 -7.88
N SER A 167 -15.77 -3.09 -8.63
CA SER A 167 -16.85 -2.12 -8.86
C SER A 167 -17.74 -1.94 -7.60
N PRO A 168 -18.55 -0.87 -7.50
CA PRO A 168 -19.52 -0.72 -6.40
C PRO A 168 -20.47 -1.93 -6.24
N ALA A 169 -20.94 -2.51 -7.34
CA ALA A 169 -21.81 -3.69 -7.32
C ALA A 169 -21.08 -4.95 -6.79
N GLU A 170 -19.84 -5.16 -7.25
CA GLU A 170 -18.99 -6.24 -6.75
C GLU A 170 -18.64 -6.04 -5.27
N HIS A 171 -18.36 -4.80 -4.85
CA HIS A 171 -18.04 -4.46 -3.47
C HIS A 171 -19.18 -4.84 -2.52
N ASN A 172 -20.40 -4.43 -2.83
CA ASN A 172 -21.59 -4.74 -2.04
C ASN A 172 -21.86 -6.24 -1.91
N SER A 173 -21.49 -7.02 -2.93
CA SER A 173 -21.59 -8.48 -2.92
C SER A 173 -20.44 -9.13 -2.14
N LEU A 174 -19.23 -8.62 -2.32
CA LEU A 174 -18.00 -9.11 -1.71
C LEU A 174 -18.02 -8.91 -0.20
N ILE A 175 -18.38 -7.73 0.31
CA ILE A 175 -18.32 -7.46 1.76
C ILE A 175 -19.22 -8.39 2.58
N LYS A 176 -20.32 -8.89 1.99
CA LYS A 176 -21.23 -9.86 2.62
C LYS A 176 -20.59 -11.24 2.78
N ASN A 177 -19.66 -11.60 1.88
CA ASN A 177 -19.00 -12.90 1.83
C ASN A 177 -17.47 -12.77 1.88
N ILE A 178 -16.96 -11.71 2.54
CA ILE A 178 -15.54 -11.37 2.46
C ILE A 178 -14.67 -12.50 3.00
N SER A 179 -15.11 -13.20 4.05
CA SER A 179 -14.41 -14.33 4.66
C SER A 179 -14.19 -15.52 3.72
N GLN A 180 -14.95 -15.62 2.62
CA GLN A 180 -14.81 -16.64 1.59
C GLN A 180 -13.99 -16.17 0.38
N THR A 181 -13.63 -14.89 0.35
CA THR A 181 -12.90 -14.28 -0.76
C THR A 181 -11.40 -14.45 -0.58
N THR A 182 -10.67 -14.86 -1.61
CA THR A 182 -9.20 -14.80 -1.57
C THR A 182 -8.74 -13.35 -1.64
N LEU A 183 -8.08 -12.89 -0.58
CA LEU A 183 -7.45 -11.58 -0.52
C LEU A 183 -5.92 -11.70 -0.57
N GLN A 184 -5.28 -10.89 -1.41
CA GLN A 184 -3.82 -10.88 -1.58
C GLN A 184 -3.26 -9.47 -1.53
N ALA A 185 -2.34 -9.22 -0.60
CA ALA A 185 -1.58 -7.98 -0.53
C ALA A 185 -0.33 -8.11 -1.42
N VAL A 186 -0.07 -7.11 -2.26
CA VAL A 186 1.13 -7.06 -3.11
C VAL A 186 1.88 -5.77 -2.82
N THR A 187 3.14 -5.86 -2.39
CA THR A 187 3.94 -4.71 -1.94
C THR A 187 5.30 -4.70 -2.62
N VAL A 188 5.87 -3.52 -2.82
CA VAL A 188 7.27 -3.26 -3.12
C VAL A 188 7.88 -2.62 -1.86
N ASN A 189 8.69 -3.38 -1.13
CA ASN A 189 9.32 -2.91 0.10
C ASN A 189 10.84 -3.11 0.06
N PRO A 190 11.61 -2.05 -0.27
CA PRO A 190 13.07 -2.12 -0.27
C PRO A 190 13.68 -1.99 1.13
N PHE A 191 12.89 -1.64 2.17
CA PHE A 191 13.38 -1.38 3.52
C PHE A 191 13.46 -2.61 4.42
N SER A 192 12.88 -3.74 4.03
CA SER A 192 13.03 -4.97 4.81
C SER A 192 14.48 -5.47 4.67
N GLU A 193 15.31 -5.21 5.67
CA GLU A 193 16.78 -5.13 5.61
C GLU A 193 17.56 -6.41 5.23
N MET A 194 16.91 -7.51 4.83
CA MET A 194 17.62 -8.80 4.66
C MET A 194 17.16 -9.69 3.51
N SER A 195 16.28 -9.21 2.61
CA SER A 195 15.74 -10.06 1.56
C SER A 195 15.91 -9.47 0.16
N LEU A 196 16.34 -10.31 -0.78
CA LEU A 196 16.31 -10.02 -2.22
C LEU A 196 14.88 -9.95 -2.76
N ASP A 197 13.88 -10.31 -1.94
CA ASP A 197 12.48 -10.35 -2.32
C ASP A 197 11.83 -8.99 -2.04
N THR A 198 12.20 -7.97 -2.81
CA THR A 198 11.67 -6.60 -2.64
C THR A 198 10.17 -6.50 -2.95
N LYS A 199 9.70 -7.18 -4.00
CA LYS A 199 8.29 -7.22 -4.40
C LYS A 199 7.61 -8.53 -4.01
N ARG A 200 6.68 -8.45 -3.07
CA ARG A 200 6.10 -9.61 -2.39
C ARG A 200 4.61 -9.68 -2.59
N ILE A 201 4.09 -10.89 -2.55
CA ILE A 201 2.66 -11.18 -2.44
C ILE A 201 2.39 -12.05 -1.23
N ALA A 202 1.32 -11.75 -0.51
CA ALA A 202 0.87 -12.51 0.63
C ALA A 202 -0.64 -12.71 0.62
N THR A 203 -1.07 -13.95 0.87
CA THR A 203 -2.50 -14.28 0.97
C THR A 203 -2.95 -14.11 2.41
N LEU A 204 -4.04 -13.38 2.61
CA LEU A 204 -4.64 -13.21 3.93
C LEU A 204 -5.50 -14.43 4.30
N ASN A 205 -5.49 -14.81 5.57
CA ASN A 205 -6.20 -16.00 6.09
C ASN A 205 -7.05 -15.75 7.34
N ASN A 206 -6.96 -14.56 7.94
CA ASN A 206 -7.81 -14.17 9.06
C ASN A 206 -8.12 -12.67 8.95
N PHE A 207 -9.31 -12.34 8.44
CA PHE A 207 -9.71 -10.97 8.18
C PHE A 207 -11.23 -10.82 8.18
N LYS A 208 -11.70 -9.58 8.32
CA LYS A 208 -13.12 -9.21 8.27
C LYS A 208 -13.28 -7.80 7.70
N TRP A 209 -14.51 -7.48 7.29
CA TRP A 209 -14.91 -6.13 6.92
C TRP A 209 -15.54 -5.41 8.12
N SER A 210 -15.12 -4.18 8.38
CA SER A 210 -15.72 -3.31 9.40
C SER A 210 -15.70 -1.84 8.96
N GLY A 211 -16.02 -1.59 7.69
CA GLY A 211 -15.82 -0.28 7.01
C GLY A 211 -14.44 -0.15 6.35
N TYR A 212 -13.51 -1.01 6.75
CA TYR A 212 -12.20 -1.24 6.16
C TYR A 212 -11.87 -2.74 6.33
N VAL A 213 -10.83 -3.25 5.68
CA VAL A 213 -10.38 -4.62 5.93
C VAL A 213 -9.52 -4.64 7.18
N TYR A 214 -10.01 -5.34 8.18
CA TYR A 214 -9.31 -5.64 9.42
C TYR A 214 -8.69 -7.04 9.30
N SER A 215 -7.37 -7.16 9.45
CA SER A 215 -6.67 -8.46 9.29
C SER A 215 -5.82 -8.82 10.51
N LYS A 216 -5.98 -10.05 10.99
CA LYS A 216 -5.07 -10.75 11.90
C LYS A 216 -4.40 -11.94 11.22
N SER A 217 -4.19 -11.82 9.91
CA SER A 217 -3.57 -12.87 9.13
C SER A 217 -2.16 -13.16 9.63
N GLN A 218 -1.65 -14.35 9.34
CA GLN A 218 -0.26 -14.68 9.64
C GLN A 218 0.73 -13.85 8.81
N SER A 219 0.29 -13.32 7.67
CA SER A 219 1.02 -12.34 6.89
C SER A 219 0.71 -10.93 7.37
N ARG A 220 1.76 -10.24 7.85
CA ARG A 220 1.66 -8.95 8.52
C ARG A 220 2.32 -7.84 7.71
N VAL A 221 1.64 -6.71 7.55
CA VAL A 221 2.21 -5.51 6.89
C VAL A 221 3.35 -4.92 7.72
N GLU A 222 4.27 -4.21 7.10
CA GLU A 222 5.41 -3.57 7.74
C GLU A 222 5.59 -2.11 7.29
N VAL A 223 6.58 -1.44 7.89
CA VAL A 223 6.97 -0.09 7.45
C VAL A 223 7.43 -0.19 5.99
N GLY A 224 6.89 0.67 5.13
CA GLY A 224 7.13 0.65 3.68
C GLY A 224 6.00 0.03 2.85
N ASP A 225 5.10 -0.76 3.45
CA ASP A 225 3.96 -1.35 2.72
C ASP A 225 2.78 -0.40 2.52
N SER A 226 2.79 0.76 3.18
CA SER A 226 1.74 1.78 3.06
C SER A 226 1.38 2.09 1.60
N GLY A 227 0.09 2.11 1.29
CA GLY A 227 -0.43 2.36 -0.06
C GLY A 227 -0.41 1.14 -0.98
N ALA A 228 0.11 -0.01 -0.55
CA ALA A 228 0.11 -1.23 -1.34
C ALA A 228 -1.32 -1.74 -1.56
N PRO A 229 -1.65 -2.30 -2.73
CA PRO A 229 -2.98 -2.82 -2.99
C PRO A 229 -3.25 -4.11 -2.21
N LEU A 230 -4.49 -4.24 -1.75
CA LEU A 230 -5.11 -5.49 -1.37
C LEU A 230 -6.07 -5.91 -2.48
N PHE A 231 -5.69 -6.94 -3.22
CA PHE A 231 -6.51 -7.52 -4.27
C PHE A 231 -7.51 -8.51 -3.70
N ALA A 232 -8.70 -8.54 -4.30
CA ALA A 232 -9.69 -9.60 -4.15
C ALA A 232 -9.79 -10.40 -5.44
N LYS A 233 -9.89 -11.73 -5.33
CA LYS A 233 -10.13 -12.61 -6.48
C LYS A 233 -11.64 -12.71 -6.77
N ILE A 234 -12.10 -12.10 -7.85
CA ILE A 234 -13.50 -12.09 -8.29
C ILE A 234 -13.57 -12.64 -9.72
N ASN A 235 -14.37 -13.68 -9.95
CA ASN A 235 -14.53 -14.32 -11.26
C ASN A 235 -13.19 -14.68 -11.94
N GLY A 236 -12.23 -15.17 -11.13
CA GLY A 236 -10.90 -15.55 -11.61
C GLY A 236 -9.92 -14.38 -11.81
N LYS A 237 -10.34 -13.13 -11.68
CA LYS A 237 -9.48 -11.94 -11.82
C LYS A 237 -9.15 -11.30 -10.47
N PHE A 238 -7.95 -10.78 -10.34
CA PHE A 238 -7.56 -9.96 -9.20
C PHE A 238 -7.97 -8.51 -9.43
N LYS A 239 -8.71 -7.95 -8.47
CA LYS A 239 -9.19 -6.57 -8.51
C LYS A 239 -8.85 -5.85 -7.20
N ILE A 240 -8.46 -4.58 -7.26
CA ILE A 240 -8.14 -3.81 -6.06
C ILE A 240 -9.41 -3.61 -5.24
N LEU A 241 -9.38 -4.07 -3.99
CA LEU A 241 -10.44 -3.87 -3.00
C LEU A 241 -10.10 -2.73 -2.03
N ALA A 242 -8.86 -2.70 -1.58
CA ALA A 242 -8.37 -1.81 -0.52
C ALA A 242 -6.89 -1.44 -0.75
N VAL A 243 -6.40 -0.46 0.00
CA VAL A 243 -4.97 -0.10 0.08
C VAL A 243 -4.46 -0.24 1.51
N VAL A 244 -3.20 -0.63 1.68
CA VAL A 244 -2.58 -0.80 3.01
C VAL A 244 -2.49 0.55 3.71
N LYS A 245 -3.05 0.62 4.93
CA LYS A 245 -2.82 1.73 5.85
C LYS A 245 -1.63 1.46 6.77
N GLY A 246 -1.52 0.24 7.26
CA GLY A 246 -0.44 -0.18 8.16
C GLY A 246 -0.93 -1.00 9.35
N LYS A 247 -0.05 -1.16 10.34
CA LYS A 247 -0.34 -1.85 11.60
C LYS A 247 -1.06 -0.92 12.57
N ALA A 248 -2.08 -1.45 13.23
CA ALA A 248 -2.77 -0.82 14.35
C ALA A 248 -2.70 -1.73 15.58
N SER A 249 -2.67 -1.13 16.76
CA SER A 249 -2.63 -1.86 18.02
C SER A 249 -3.34 -1.12 19.14
N THR A 250 -3.77 -1.91 20.11
CA THR A 250 -4.23 -1.50 21.44
C THR A 250 -3.48 -2.36 22.46
N VAL A 251 -3.67 -2.10 23.75
CA VAL A 251 -3.09 -2.94 24.82
C VAL A 251 -3.55 -4.42 24.73
N PHE A 252 -4.71 -4.68 24.12
CA PHE A 252 -5.32 -6.01 24.07
C PHE A 252 -5.37 -6.63 22.67
N ASP A 253 -4.92 -5.90 21.65
CA ASP A 253 -5.09 -6.34 20.27
C ASP A 253 -4.12 -5.71 19.30
N ASN A 254 -3.78 -6.40 18.21
CA ASN A 254 -3.09 -5.83 17.07
C ASN A 254 -3.65 -6.40 15.77
N TRP A 255 -3.65 -5.58 14.73
CA TRP A 255 -4.18 -5.95 13.41
C TRP A 255 -3.55 -5.09 12.33
N ASP A 256 -3.74 -5.50 11.09
CA ASP A 256 -3.42 -4.70 9.92
C ASP A 256 -4.70 -4.10 9.38
N ALA A 257 -4.64 -2.83 9.01
CA ALA A 257 -5.74 -2.09 8.44
C ALA A 257 -5.50 -1.84 6.95
N TYR A 258 -6.54 -2.06 6.15
CA TYR A 258 -6.55 -1.73 4.73
C TYR A 258 -7.79 -0.90 4.40
N ALA A 259 -7.59 0.31 3.90
CA ALA A 259 -8.65 1.25 3.57
C ALA A 259 -9.38 0.83 2.30
N GLY A 260 -10.71 0.72 2.37
CA GLY A 260 -11.52 0.37 1.21
C GLY A 260 -11.44 1.43 0.11
N VAL A 261 -11.29 0.99 -1.14
CA VAL A 261 -11.23 1.91 -2.29
C VAL A 261 -12.60 2.43 -2.69
N ASN A 262 -13.58 1.53 -2.86
CA ASN A 262 -14.91 1.87 -3.39
C ASN A 262 -15.73 2.88 -2.60
N PRO A 263 -15.67 2.94 -1.26
CA PRO A 263 -16.43 3.95 -0.52
C PRO A 263 -16.18 5.39 -1.01
N HIS A 264 -15.03 5.67 -1.63
CA HIS A 264 -14.61 7.02 -2.03
C HIS A 264 -14.26 7.14 -3.52
N LEU A 265 -13.93 6.04 -4.20
CA LEU A 265 -13.36 6.07 -5.54
C LEU A 265 -14.17 6.91 -6.53
N CYS A 266 -15.48 6.69 -6.62
CA CYS A 266 -16.28 7.34 -7.66
C CYS A 266 -16.50 8.83 -7.38
N GLN A 267 -16.60 9.22 -6.11
CA GLN A 267 -16.60 10.64 -5.74
C GLN A 267 -15.28 11.32 -6.13
N MET A 268 -14.13 10.68 -5.88
CA MET A 268 -12.84 11.24 -6.30
C MET A 268 -12.70 11.24 -7.83
N ALA A 269 -13.25 10.23 -8.52
CA ALA A 269 -13.19 10.11 -9.96
C ALA A 269 -13.98 11.21 -10.70
N GLU A 270 -15.01 11.77 -10.08
CA GLU A 270 -15.77 12.92 -10.63
C GLU A 270 -14.92 14.20 -10.77
N LEU A 271 -13.81 14.30 -10.02
CA LEU A 271 -12.89 15.44 -10.05
C LEU A 271 -11.81 15.28 -11.15
N LEU A 272 -11.69 14.09 -11.74
CA LEU A 272 -10.71 13.82 -12.78
C LEU A 272 -11.09 14.51 -14.10
N PRO A 273 -10.10 14.86 -14.94
CA PRO A 273 -10.37 15.32 -16.30
C PRO A 273 -11.24 14.33 -17.08
N THR A 274 -12.11 14.84 -17.94
CA THR A 274 -13.10 14.03 -18.69
C THR A 274 -12.50 12.97 -19.63
N PHE A 275 -11.23 13.11 -20.00
CA PHE A 275 -10.50 12.10 -20.78
C PHE A 275 -10.01 10.91 -19.93
N ILE A 276 -9.92 11.07 -18.61
CA ILE A 276 -9.59 10.00 -17.67
C ILE A 276 -10.89 9.35 -17.22
N LYS A 277 -11.05 8.06 -17.51
CA LYS A 277 -12.21 7.27 -17.10
C LYS A 277 -11.79 6.13 -16.21
N ILE A 278 -12.41 6.03 -15.04
CA ILE A 278 -12.25 4.89 -14.13
C ILE A 278 -13.38 3.92 -14.40
N GLU A 279 -13.08 2.81 -15.07
CA GLU A 279 -14.08 1.82 -15.53
C GLU A 279 -14.98 1.30 -14.40
N ALA A 280 -14.45 1.19 -13.18
CA ALA A 280 -15.20 0.72 -12.02
C ALA A 280 -16.35 1.67 -11.60
N CYS A 281 -16.36 2.92 -12.07
CA CYS A 281 -17.36 3.94 -11.72
C CYS A 281 -18.40 4.19 -12.82
N LYS A 282 -18.41 3.35 -13.86
CA LYS A 282 -19.44 3.39 -14.92
C LYS A 282 -20.69 2.62 -14.52
#